data_AF-A0AAD0PSI4-F1
#
_entry.id   AF-A0AAD0PSI4-F1
#
_cell.length_a   1.000
_cell.length_b   1.000
_cell.length_c   1.000
_cell.angle_alpha   90.00
_cell.angle_beta   90.00
_cell.angle_gamma   90.00
#
_symmetry.space_group_name_H-M   'P 1'
#
loop_
_entity.id
_entity.type
_entity.pdbx_description
1 polymer ?
#
loop_
_entity_poly.entity_id
_entity_poly.type
_entity_poly.pdbx_seq_one_letter_code
_entity_poly.pdbx_strand_id
1 'polypeptide(L)' 'MIKDQSEPAFPVPGSEYGGTGTFFGMTLRDYFAAKALQGTMSSPQIKGNSDLDSWRPEDFADFAYRIADAMLAARTA' A
#
# COMPACT_ATOMS: atom_id res chain seq x y z
N MET A 1 -17.45 8.08 -4.96
CA MET A 1 -17.72 6.93 -4.08
C MET A 1 -16.47 6.07 -4.06
N ILE A 2 -15.76 6.03 -2.93
CA ILE A 2 -14.58 5.17 -2.75
C ILE A 2 -15.11 3.77 -2.42
N LYS A 3 -15.30 2.95 -3.45
CA LYS A 3 -15.56 1.51 -3.34
C LYS A 3 -14.22 0.86 -3.73
N ASP A 4 -13.79 -0.17 -3.01
CA ASP A 4 -12.58 -0.99 -3.30
C ASP A 4 -11.21 -0.53 -2.82
N GLN A 5 -11.11 0.06 -1.62
CA GLN A 5 -9.84 -0.05 -0.87
C GLN A 5 -9.69 -1.37 -0.11
N SER A 6 -10.75 -2.19 -0.07
CA SER A 6 -10.84 -3.43 0.73
C SER A 6 -10.61 -4.72 -0.06
N GLU A 7 -10.35 -4.64 -1.38
CA GLU A 7 -10.11 -5.83 -2.18
C GLU A 7 -8.82 -6.54 -1.71
N PRO A 8 -8.79 -7.88 -1.64
CA PRO A 8 -7.60 -8.60 -1.24
C PRO A 8 -6.48 -8.44 -2.28
N ALA A 9 -5.25 -8.23 -1.82
CA ALA A 9 -4.08 -8.06 -2.69
C ALA A 9 -3.73 -9.33 -3.50
N PHE A 10 -4.11 -10.50 -2.99
CA PHE A 10 -3.84 -11.81 -3.58
C PHE A 10 -5.13 -12.64 -3.65
N PRO A 11 -5.21 -13.66 -4.52
CA PRO A 11 -6.37 -14.53 -4.59
C PRO A 11 -6.67 -15.21 -3.25
N VAL A 12 -7.93 -15.17 -2.84
CA VAL A 12 -8.44 -15.86 -1.64
C VAL A 12 -9.04 -17.20 -2.07
N PRO A 13 -8.68 -18.34 -1.46
CA PRO A 13 -9.31 -19.63 -1.75
C PRO A 13 -10.82 -19.56 -1.52
N GLY A 14 -11.61 -20.09 -2.48
CA GLY A 14 -13.07 -19.97 -2.47
C GLY A 14 -13.78 -20.56 -1.24
N SER A 15 -13.10 -21.41 -0.46
CA SER A 15 -13.61 -21.98 0.80
C SER A 15 -13.66 -20.98 1.97
N GLU A 16 -12.98 -19.83 1.87
CA GLU A 16 -12.93 -18.81 2.93
C GLU A 16 -13.98 -17.70 2.74
N TYR A 17 -14.76 -17.74 1.66
CA TYR A 17 -15.79 -16.75 1.39
C TYR A 17 -17.04 -16.87 2.29
N GLY A 18 -17.15 -17.92 3.13
CA GLY A 18 -18.39 -18.24 3.85
C GLY A 18 -18.27 -18.97 5.18
N GLY A 19 -17.09 -19.03 5.82
CA GLY A 19 -16.91 -19.83 7.03
C GLY A 19 -15.90 -19.25 8.02
N THR A 20 -16.38 -18.40 8.91
CA THR A 20 -15.76 -18.01 10.19
C THR A 20 -14.33 -17.44 10.12
N GLY A 21 -14.20 -16.15 9.81
CA GLY A 21 -13.00 -15.36 10.14
C GLY A 21 -12.65 -14.32 9.08
N THR A 22 -12.82 -13.05 9.41
CA THR A 22 -12.49 -11.85 8.63
C THR A 22 -10.97 -11.67 8.41
N PHE A 23 -10.28 -12.65 7.81
CA PHE A 23 -8.85 -12.57 7.53
C PHE A 23 -8.58 -12.62 6.01
N PHE A 24 -8.91 -11.55 5.30
CA PHE A 24 -8.58 -11.39 3.87
C PHE A 24 -7.10 -11.07 3.60
N GLY A 25 -6.24 -11.12 4.61
CA GLY A 25 -4.84 -10.71 4.51
C GLY A 25 -4.70 -9.20 4.25
N MET A 26 -3.70 -8.82 3.44
CA MET A 26 -3.49 -7.42 3.04
C MET A 26 -4.48 -6.99 1.97
N THR A 27 -4.98 -5.75 2.07
CA THR A 27 -5.72 -5.15 0.96
C THR A 27 -4.78 -4.82 -0.20
N LEU A 28 -5.31 -4.69 -1.42
CA LEU A 28 -4.56 -4.25 -2.58
C LEU A 28 -3.91 -2.87 -2.35
N ARG A 29 -4.58 -2.00 -1.59
CA ARG A 29 -4.05 -0.71 -1.15
C ARG A 29 -2.81 -0.89 -0.27
N ASP A 30 -2.90 -1.72 0.76
CA ASP A 30 -1.79 -1.98 1.67
C ASP A 30 -0.60 -2.59 0.94
N TYR A 31 -0.87 -3.47 -0.03
CA TYR A 31 0.17 -4.05 -0.87
C TYR A 31 0.90 -3.00 -1.72
N PHE A 32 0.18 -2.11 -2.41
CA PHE A 32 0.81 -1.03 -3.16
C PHE A 32 1.57 -0.07 -2.26
N ALA A 33 1.05 0.27 -1.09
CA ALA A 33 1.74 1.11 -0.12
C ALA A 33 3.04 0.44 0.35
N ALA A 34 3.01 -0.85 0.70
CA ALA A 34 4.21 -1.59 1.09
C ALA A 34 5.25 -1.63 -0.02
N LYS A 35 4.84 -1.80 -1.29
CA LYS A 35 5.75 -1.76 -2.45
C LYS A 35 6.36 -0.38 -2.66
N ALA A 36 5.56 0.69 -2.53
CA ALA A 36 6.05 2.06 -2.62
C ALA A 36 7.07 2.35 -1.51
N LEU A 37 6.74 2.01 -0.25
CA LEU A 37 7.64 2.18 0.90
C LEU A 37 8.96 1.42 0.70
N GLN A 38 8.90 0.16 0.26
CA GLN A 38 10.08 -0.67 0.03
C GLN A 38 10.99 -0.08 -1.07
N GLY A 39 10.41 0.47 -2.13
CA GLY A 39 11.16 1.16 -3.19
C GLY A 39 11.82 2.44 -2.66
N THR A 40 11.03 3.30 -2.00
CA THR A 40 11.48 4.54 -1.37
C THR A 40 12.65 4.28 -0.42
N MET A 41 12.51 3.40 0.58
CA MET A 41 13.57 3.12 1.55
C MET A 41 14.83 2.47 0.95
N SER A 42 14.73 1.86 -0.23
CA SER A 42 15.89 1.27 -0.92
C SER A 42 16.69 2.28 -1.75
N SER A 43 16.15 3.47 -2.00
CA SER A 43 16.79 4.49 -2.84
C SER A 43 18.02 5.09 -2.12
N PRO A 44 19.20 5.08 -2.76
CA PRO A 44 20.39 5.75 -2.23
C PRO A 44 20.19 7.26 -2.04
N GLN A 45 19.29 7.87 -2.82
CA GLN A 45 18.94 9.28 -2.71
C GLN A 45 18.15 9.62 -1.45
N ILE A 46 17.69 8.63 -0.67
CA ILE A 46 17.15 8.88 0.67
C ILE A 46 18.27 8.99 1.69
N LYS A 47 19.38 8.27 1.48
CA LYS A 47 20.51 8.29 2.40
C LYS A 47 21.43 9.47 2.07
N GLY A 48 21.32 10.54 2.84
CA GLY A 48 22.15 11.74 2.65
C GLY A 48 21.51 12.81 1.76
N ASN A 49 20.19 12.77 1.59
CA ASN A 49 19.43 13.89 1.05
C ASN A 49 18.72 14.59 2.21
N SER A 50 19.09 15.84 2.46
CA SER A 50 18.66 16.64 3.62
C SER A 50 17.15 16.68 3.82
N ASP A 51 16.40 16.63 2.72
CA ASP A 51 14.95 16.81 2.74
C ASP A 51 14.22 15.52 3.15
N LEU A 52 14.76 14.36 2.78
CA LEU A 52 14.20 13.05 3.13
C LEU A 52 14.82 12.46 4.40
N ASP A 53 16.05 12.84 4.76
CA ASP A 53 16.68 12.51 6.04
C ASP A 53 15.87 13.09 7.23
N SER A 54 15.10 14.15 6.98
CA SER A 54 14.22 14.79 7.97
C SER A 54 12.85 14.13 8.10
N TRP A 55 12.50 13.19 7.20
CA TRP A 55 11.20 12.53 7.22
C TRP A 55 11.06 11.62 8.43
N ARG A 56 9.91 11.72 9.07
CA ARG A 56 9.49 10.81 10.13
C ARG A 56 8.79 9.59 9.53
N PRO A 57 8.67 8.48 10.27
CA PRO A 57 7.94 7.31 9.80
C PRO A 57 6.53 7.61 9.24
N GLU A 58 5.85 8.61 9.80
CA GLU A 58 4.53 9.04 9.35
C GLU A 58 4.55 9.66 7.95
N ASP A 59 5.61 10.38 7.58
CA ASP A 59 5.75 10.99 6.25
C ASP A 59 5.94 9.92 5.17
N PHE A 60 6.73 8.88 5.49
CA PHE A 60 6.89 7.72 4.62
C PHE A 60 5.58 6.96 4.44
N ALA A 61 4.80 6.80 5.51
CA ALA A 61 3.50 6.15 5.45
C ALA A 61 2.52 6.96 4.58
N ASP A 62 2.40 8.28 4.80
CA ASP A 62 1.54 9.16 3.98
C ASP A 62 1.92 9.09 2.50
N PHE A 63 3.21 9.23 2.20
CA PHE A 63 3.72 9.12 0.83
C PHE A 63 3.34 7.77 0.19
N ALA A 64 3.61 6.67 0.89
CA ALA A 64 3.33 5.32 0.39
C ALA A 64 1.84 5.10 0.09
N TYR A 65 0.94 5.53 0.99
CA TYR A 65 -0.50 5.41 0.77
C TYR A 65 -1.02 6.31 -0.33
N ARG A 66 -0.44 7.51 -0.53
CA ARG A 66 -0.80 8.38 -1.66
C ARG A 66 -0.43 7.77 -3.01
N ILE A 67 0.73 7.10 -3.09
CA ILE A 67 1.11 6.33 -4.29
C ILE A 67 0.13 5.17 -4.49
N ALA A 68 -0.24 4.44 -3.42
CA ALA A 68 -1.21 3.36 -3.51
C ALA A 68 -2.58 3.83 -4.03
N ASP A 69 -3.08 4.95 -3.51
CA ASP A 69 -4.34 5.55 -3.93
C ASP A 69 -4.28 6.00 -5.40
N ALA A 70 -3.15 6.55 -5.86
CA ALA A 70 -2.94 6.89 -7.27
C ALA A 70 -2.93 5.65 -8.19
N MET A 71 -2.36 4.53 -7.74
CA MET A 71 -2.37 3.27 -8.50
C MET A 71 -3.79 2.69 -8.61
N LEU A 72 -4.59 2.76 -7.53
CA LEU A 72 -6.00 2.34 -7.56
C LEU A 72 -6.83 3.22 -8.50
N ALA A 73 -6.61 4.54 -8.50
CA ALA A 73 -7.26 5.45 -9.43
C ALA A 73 -6.88 5.12 -10.88
N ALA A 74 -5.60 4.86 -11.16
CA ALA A 74 -5.14 4.51 -12.50
C ALA A 74 -5.69 3.15 -13.01
N ARG A 75 -5.99 2.21 -12.12
CA ARG A 75 -6.61 0.91 -12.47
C ARG A 75 -8.07 1.05 -12.91
N THR A 76 -8.76 2.07 -12.42
CA THR A 76 -10.20 2.28 -12.64
C THR A 76 -10.51 3.31 -13.71
N ALA A 77 -9.48 3.94 -14.30
CA ALA A 77 -9.55 4.84 -15.44
C ALA A 77 -9.58 4.07 -16.77
#